data_AF-A0AAU3NHP3-F1
#
_entry.id   AF-A0AAU3NHP3-F1
#
_cell.length_a   1.000
_cell.length_b   1.000
_cell.length_c   1.000
_cell.angle_alpha   90.00
_cell.angle_beta   90.00
_cell.angle_gamma   90.00
#
_symmetry.space_group_name_H-M   'P 1'
#
loop_
_entity.id
_entity.type
_entity.pdbx_description
1 polymer ?
#
loop_
_entity_poly.entity_id
_entity_poly.type
_entity_poly.pdbx_seq_one_letter_code
_entity_poly.pdbx_strand_id
1 'polypeptide(L)'
;MPFVLDEFRWDLACGRGADGHWWGWITVSVAADALWRLGLHPEQPTARVNGASPPGWWHAAGERYTCGKWPSSGPEAATRRAV
;
A
#
# COMPACT_ATOMS: atom_id res chain seq x y z
N MET A 1 -16.59 -10.10 -5.77
CA MET A 1 -15.18 -9.92 -5.33
C MET A 1 -14.28 -10.29 -6.50
N PRO A 2 -13.40 -9.39 -7.00
CA PRO A 2 -12.61 -9.61 -8.22
C PRO A 2 -11.33 -10.44 -8.03
N PHE A 3 -11.03 -10.84 -6.80
CA PHE A 3 -9.89 -11.67 -6.42
C PHE A 3 -10.35 -12.99 -5.84
N VAL A 4 -9.63 -14.08 -6.10
CA VAL A 4 -9.77 -15.31 -5.32
C VAL A 4 -8.90 -15.24 -4.06
N LEU A 5 -9.18 -16.10 -3.07
CA LEU A 5 -8.54 -16.08 -1.74
C LEU A 5 -7.01 -16.05 -1.78
N ASP A 6 -6.40 -16.76 -2.73
CA ASP A 6 -4.93 -16.87 -2.81
C ASP A 6 -4.26 -15.73 -3.59
N GLU A 7 -5.05 -14.84 -4.21
CA GLU A 7 -4.54 -13.71 -5.01
C GLU A 7 -4.34 -12.44 -4.19
N PHE A 8 -4.81 -12.41 -2.95
CA PHE A 8 -4.60 -11.27 -2.05
C PHE A 8 -4.24 -11.74 -0.65
N ARG A 9 -3.35 -11.00 0.00
CA ARG A 9 -2.92 -11.26 1.38
C ARG A 9 -2.96 -9.98 2.17
N TRP A 10 -3.49 -10.07 3.38
CA TRP A 10 -3.50 -8.97 4.34
C TRP A 10 -2.60 -9.34 5.52
N ASP A 11 -1.57 -8.54 5.73
CA ASP A 11 -0.72 -8.63 6.91
C ASP A 11 -1.03 -7.48 7.85
N LEU A 12 -1.16 -7.78 9.14
CA LEU A 12 -1.33 -6.79 10.18
C LEU A 12 -0.06 -6.77 11.03
N ALA A 13 0.50 -5.59 11.24
CA ALA A 13 1.48 -5.37 12.29
C ALA A 13 0.94 -4.32 13.25
N CYS A 14 0.90 -4.64 14.53
CA CYS A 14 0.55 -3.71 15.60
C CYS A 14 1.74 -3.61 16.56
N GLY A 15 1.99 -2.41 17.07
CA GLY A 15 3.06 -2.14 18.02
C GLY A 15 2.74 -0.97 18.91
N ARG A 16 3.48 -0.83 20.00
CA ARG A 16 3.43 0.36 20.85
C ARG A 16 4.52 1.32 20.39
N GLY A 17 4.17 2.58 20.15
CA GLY A 17 5.09 3.64 19.78
C GLY A 17 5.95 4.08 20.95
N ALA A 18 7.04 4.79 20.66
CA ALA A 18 7.90 5.40 21.68
C ALA A 18 7.18 6.44 22.54
N ASP A 19 6.08 6.99 22.03
CA ASP A 19 5.14 7.88 22.72
C ASP A 19 4.10 7.15 23.59
N GLY A 20 4.16 5.81 23.64
CA GLY A 20 3.25 4.98 24.40
C GLY A 20 1.90 4.74 23.76
N HIS A 21 1.61 5.29 22.57
CA HIS A 21 0.38 5.03 21.83
C HIS A 21 0.47 3.73 21.04
N TRP A 22 -0.66 3.02 20.89
CA TRP A 22 -0.74 1.89 19.97
C TRP A 22 -0.78 2.40 18.53
N TRP A 23 0.07 1.84 17.69
CA TRP A 23 0.02 1.99 16.25
C TRP A 23 -0.23 0.63 15.61
N GLY A 24 -0.81 0.65 14.41
CA GLY A 24 -0.94 -0.54 13.58
C GLY A 24 -0.91 -0.15 12.12
N TRP A 25 -0.38 -1.03 11.27
CA TRP A 25 -0.50 -0.93 9.83
C TRP A 25 -1.02 -2.25 9.25
N ILE A 26 -1.71 -2.12 8.11
CA ILE A 26 -2.12 -3.25 7.30
C ILE A 26 -1.36 -3.16 5.98
N THR A 27 -0.65 -4.23 5.62
CA THR A 27 -0.08 -4.40 4.30
C THR A 27 -1.04 -5.25 3.48
N VAL A 28 -1.50 -4.71 2.34
CA VAL A 28 -2.30 -5.45 1.37
C VAL A 28 -1.39 -5.78 0.19
N SER A 29 -1.13 -7.06 -0.02
CA SER A 29 -0.43 -7.57 -1.20
C SER A 29 -1.44 -8.21 -2.14
N VAL A 30 -1.29 -7.98 -3.44
CA VAL A 30 -2.11 -8.58 -4.50
C VAL A 30 -1.19 -9.18 -5.54
N ALA A 31 -1.48 -10.39 -6.02
CA ALA A 31 -0.76 -11.01 -7.11
C ALA A 31 -0.86 -10.13 -8.36
N ALA A 32 0.27 -9.87 -9.02
CA ALA A 32 0.32 -8.99 -10.19
C ALA A 32 -0.67 -9.45 -11.28
N ASP A 33 -0.71 -10.75 -11.56
CA ASP A 33 -1.61 -11.33 -12.56
C ASP A 33 -3.08 -11.06 -12.28
N ALA A 34 -3.47 -10.98 -11.01
CA ALA A 34 -4.85 -10.69 -10.64
C ALA A 34 -5.28 -9.25 -10.97
N LEU A 35 -4.32 -8.32 -11.09
CA LEU A 35 -4.59 -6.94 -11.50
C LEU A 35 -5.06 -6.84 -12.95
N TRP A 36 -4.81 -7.85 -13.79
CA TRP A 36 -5.29 -7.87 -15.17
C TRP A 36 -6.81 -7.74 -15.28
N ARG A 37 -7.54 -8.38 -14.35
CA ARG A 37 -9.01 -8.37 -14.33
C ARG A 37 -9.59 -6.99 -14.03
N LEU A 38 -8.79 -6.14 -13.40
CA LEU A 38 -9.17 -4.77 -13.07
C LEU A 38 -8.65 -3.74 -14.08
N GLY A 39 -7.88 -4.17 -15.09
CA GLY A 39 -7.21 -3.23 -15.98
C GLY A 39 -6.07 -2.46 -15.32
N LEU A 40 -5.57 -2.94 -14.18
CA LEU A 40 -4.56 -2.28 -13.34
C LEU A 40 -3.17 -2.90 -13.48
N HIS A 41 -2.99 -3.89 -14.36
CA HIS A 41 -1.67 -4.47 -14.59
C HIS A 41 -0.74 -3.49 -15.32
N PRO A 42 0.54 -3.34 -14.96
CA PRO A 42 1.46 -2.37 -15.57
C PRO A 42 1.58 -2.46 -17.10
N GLU A 43 1.39 -3.67 -17.66
CA GLU A 43 1.44 -3.90 -19.11
C GLU A 43 0.11 -3.57 -19.82
N GLN A 44 -0.98 -3.33 -19.08
CA GLN A 44 -2.26 -2.93 -19.66
C GLN A 44 -2.30 -1.43 -19.96
N PRO A 45 -2.80 -1.02 -21.14
CA PRO A 45 -2.95 0.39 -21.47
C PRO A 45 -3.86 1.17 -20.51
N THR A 46 -4.85 0.50 -19.92
CA THR A 46 -5.80 1.08 -18.97
C THR A 46 -5.17 1.42 -17.62
N ALA A 47 -4.05 0.80 -17.27
CA ALA A 47 -3.34 1.07 -16.02
C ALA A 47 -2.53 2.37 -16.07
N ARG A 48 -2.31 2.91 -17.28
CA ARG A 48 -1.60 4.18 -17.45
C ARG A 48 -2.50 5.34 -17.03
N VAL A 49 -1.95 6.23 -16.21
CA VAL A 49 -2.62 7.48 -15.81
C VAL A 49 -2.41 8.50 -16.94
N ASN A 50 -3.38 8.58 -17.85
CA ASN A 50 -3.31 9.42 -19.05
C ASN A 50 -4.07 10.74 -18.90
N GLY A 51 -4.80 10.90 -17.79
CA GLY A 51 -5.63 12.08 -17.52
C GLY A 51 -4.79 13.26 -17.07
N ALA A 52 -5.38 14.45 -17.17
CA ALA A 52 -4.83 15.62 -16.49
C ALA A 52 -4.67 15.28 -15.00
N SER A 53 -3.52 15.63 -14.42
CA SER A 53 -3.33 15.47 -12.99
C SER A 53 -4.45 16.24 -12.26
N PRO A 54 -5.03 15.67 -11.18
CA PRO A 54 -5.99 16.38 -10.35
C PRO A 54 -5.44 17.75 -9.91
N PRO A 55 -6.32 18.71 -9.56
CA PRO A 55 -5.90 20.01 -9.06
C PRO A 55 -4.89 19.86 -7.91
N GLY A 56 -3.92 20.79 -7.81
CA GLY A 56 -2.84 20.69 -6.81
C GLY A 56 -3.30 20.57 -5.35
N TRP A 57 -4.48 21.10 -5.02
CA TRP A 57 -5.07 20.94 -3.68
C TRP A 57 -5.41 19.47 -3.36
N TRP A 58 -5.72 18.66 -4.37
CA TRP A 58 -6.01 17.23 -4.24
C TRP A 58 -4.74 16.45 -3.89
N HIS A 59 -3.63 16.72 -4.58
CA HIS A 59 -2.32 16.16 -4.24
C HIS A 59 -1.88 16.56 -2.83
N ALA A 60 -2.00 17.85 -2.50
CA ALA A 60 -1.66 18.35 -1.16
C ALA A 60 -2.56 17.74 -0.07
N ALA A 61 -3.83 17.43 -0.35
CA ALA A 61 -4.68 16.70 0.58
C ALA A 61 -4.20 15.25 0.77
N GLY A 62 -3.88 14.56 -0.33
CA GLY A 62 -3.28 13.21 -0.30
C GLY A 62 -2.00 13.15 0.52
N GLU A 63 -1.07 14.08 0.27
CA GLU A 63 0.21 14.17 0.99
C GLU A 63 0.01 14.43 2.49
N ARG A 64 -0.97 15.25 2.89
CA ARG A 64 -1.30 15.46 4.31
C ARG A 64 -1.81 14.18 4.98
N TYR A 65 -2.55 13.33 4.27
CA TYR A 65 -3.02 12.05 4.80
C TYR A 65 -1.88 11.03 4.97
N THR A 66 -0.83 11.13 4.15
CA THR A 66 0.31 10.20 4.18
C THR A 66 1.46 10.67 5.08
N CYS A 67 1.75 11.98 5.13
CA CYS A 67 2.92 12.56 5.81
C CYS A 67 2.83 12.54 7.35
N GLY A 68 1.66 12.24 7.93
CA GLY A 68 1.46 12.26 9.38
C GLY A 68 1.33 10.89 10.08
N LYS A 69 1.46 9.76 9.36
CA LYS A 69 1.05 8.43 9.89
C LYS A 69 2.17 7.41 10.02
N TRP A 70 3.39 7.72 9.56
CA TRP A 70 4.48 6.76 9.57
C TRP A 70 5.49 7.11 10.66
N PRO A 71 5.71 6.27 11.69
CA PRO A 71 6.94 6.37 12.47
C PRO A 71 8.07 6.04 11.51
N SER A 72 8.95 7.00 11.25
CA SER A 72 10.22 6.87 10.49
C SER A 72 11.23 5.89 11.12
N SER A 73 10.75 4.96 11.94
CA SER A 73 11.46 3.87 12.58
C SER A 73 10.67 2.58 12.34
N GLY A 74 10.50 2.19 11.07
CA GLY A 74 10.24 0.79 10.73
C GLY A 74 11.52 -0.01 10.96
N PRO A 75 11.46 -1.25 11.47
CA PRO A 75 12.65 -2.05 11.63
C PRO A 75 13.21 -2.37 10.24
N GLU A 76 14.36 -1.81 9.95
CA GLU A 76 15.31 -2.29 8.95
C GLU A 76 15.73 -3.74 9.32
N ALA A 77 14.82 -4.73 9.29
CA ALA A 77 15.13 -6.11 9.70
C ALA A 77 14.08 -7.19 9.31
N ALA A 78 13.21 -6.99 8.30
CA ALA A 78 12.38 -8.10 7.79
C ALA A 78 12.80 -8.59 6.40
N THR A 79 14.05 -8.31 6.00
CA THR A 79 14.69 -8.92 4.83
C THR A 79 15.63 -10.04 5.27
N ARG A 80 15.32 -11.27 4.80
CA ARG A 80 16.13 -12.52 4.75
C ARG A 80 16.15 -13.44 5.99
N ARG A 81 15.31 -14.49 5.96
CA ARG A 81 15.69 -15.84 5.48
C ARG A 81 14.51 -16.81 5.58
N ALA A 82 14.08 -17.31 4.43
CA ALA A 82 13.69 -18.70 4.32
C ALA A 82 14.98 -19.54 4.36
N VAL A 83 15.09 -20.42 5.35
CA VAL A 83 15.77 -21.71 5.30
C VAL A 83 14.87 -22.68 6.05
#